data_AF-A0A0G0Z956-F1
#
_entry.id   AF-A0A0G0Z956-F1
#
_cell.length_a   1.000
_cell.length_b   1.000
_cell.length_c   1.000
_cell.angle_alpha   90.00
_cell.angle_beta   90.00
_cell.angle_gamma   90.00
#
_symmetry.space_group_name_H-M   'P 1'
#
loop_
_entity.id
_entity.type
_entity.pdbx_description
1 polymer ?
#
loop_
_entity_poly.entity_id
_entity_poly.type
_entity_poly.pdbx_seq_one_letter_code
_entity_poly.pdbx_strand_id
1 'polypeptide(L)'
;MLVTLFLIVFSLLLYFTESVTYSGFITKYFHIHPIFAVLFTCFVLIYQNIGKRISGKWIFFLTISALFSLILSLVLTLIEILTPANYIFSSLHIHPDLSILIGLVLSLYSVLSLNFSFIKKNIRFVLLISPVWLLAFVTAFWLYYPSLYYYFKVEDSAIEYLTFIAYLAAVFFGLRSLGIIIKDSGISGKTKFIYAFLYILITIGSFVIAAEEISWGQRIIGFRTPQDLAFQNQQKEFNFHNSQQFMIYIYHIFALLTFCGASGWVWAKLAIKYFPKSVISKLLKFFSPPWYTVNFFLLMFIFSVTRLIQAIPELSNYPEETLEFILGAGIAITVYLSFKKILVYKNKLNFLLG
;
A
#
# COMPACT_ATOMS: atom_id res chain seq x y z
N MET A 1 23.32 18.43 9.66
CA MET A 1 23.17 17.03 10.09
C MET A 1 23.09 16.92 11.60
N LEU A 2 24.09 17.39 12.36
CA LEU A 2 24.05 17.38 13.83
C LEU A 2 22.85 18.17 14.39
N VAL A 3 22.60 19.37 13.85
CA VAL A 3 21.41 20.19 14.19
C VAL A 3 20.10 19.45 13.89
N THR A 4 19.99 18.80 12.73
CA THR A 4 18.79 18.03 12.36
C THR A 4 18.53 16.88 13.32
N LEU A 5 19.58 16.13 13.66
CA LEU A 5 19.50 15.03 14.60
C LEU A 5 19.07 15.53 15.98
N PHE A 6 19.67 16.63 16.45
CA PHE A 6 19.27 17.27 17.69
C PHE A 6 17.80 17.64 17.69
N LEU A 7 17.30 18.27 16.62
CA LEU A 7 15.89 18.66 16.53
C LEU A 7 14.93 17.47 16.52
N ILE A 8 15.26 16.41 15.75
CA ILE A 8 14.50 15.17 15.76
C ILE A 8 14.47 14.58 17.17
N VAL A 9 15.63 14.34 17.77
CA VAL A 9 15.72 13.76 19.12
C VAL A 9 15.01 14.62 20.15
N PHE A 10 15.20 15.94 20.11
CA PHE A 10 14.52 16.88 21.01
C PHE A 10 13.00 16.78 20.87
N SER A 11 12.47 16.84 19.64
CA SER A 11 11.02 16.73 19.41
C SER A 11 10.44 15.39 19.89
N LEU A 12 11.16 14.28 19.69
CA LEU A 12 10.74 12.95 20.14
C LEU A 12 10.83 12.82 21.65
N LEU A 13 11.83 13.42 22.29
CA LEU A 13 11.97 13.43 23.74
C LEU A 13 10.80 14.15 24.41
N LEU A 14 10.29 15.25 23.83
CA LEU A 14 9.11 15.93 24.37
C LEU A 14 7.88 14.99 24.42
N TYR A 15 7.59 14.28 23.32
CA TYR A 15 6.49 13.31 23.28
C TYR A 15 6.74 12.07 24.12
N PHE A 16 8.00 11.62 24.19
CA PHE A 16 8.37 10.52 25.08
C PHE A 16 8.15 10.90 26.55
N THR A 17 8.53 12.11 26.95
CA THR A 17 8.26 12.62 28.31
C THR A 17 6.76 12.69 28.59
N GLU A 18 5.94 13.16 27.66
CA GLU A 18 4.47 13.09 27.83
C GLU A 18 4.00 11.64 27.94
N SER A 19 4.58 10.69 27.17
CA SER A 19 4.19 9.28 27.16
C SER A 19 4.44 8.51 28.45
N VAL A 20 5.40 8.95 29.27
CA VAL A 20 5.74 8.34 30.55
C VAL A 20 5.21 9.13 31.76
N THR A 21 4.62 10.31 31.52
CA THR A 21 4.03 11.16 32.55
C THR A 21 2.53 11.31 32.32
N TYR A 22 2.07 12.47 31.86
CA TYR A 22 0.70 12.75 31.47
C TYR A 22 0.64 13.76 30.32
N SER A 23 -0.45 13.72 29.55
CA SER A 23 -0.68 14.66 28.45
C SER A 23 -0.69 16.11 28.94
N GLY A 24 0.08 16.98 28.28
CA GLY A 24 0.19 18.39 28.67
C GLY A 24 1.23 18.68 29.75
N PHE A 25 1.98 17.67 30.24
CA PHE A 25 3.11 17.89 31.16
C PHE A 25 4.08 18.94 30.61
N ILE A 26 4.48 18.82 29.35
CA ILE A 26 5.43 19.75 28.73
C ILE A 26 4.84 21.16 28.67
N THR A 27 3.59 21.28 28.23
CA THR A 27 2.90 22.58 28.16
C THR A 27 2.78 23.23 29.53
N LYS A 28 2.52 22.46 30.59
CA LYS A 28 2.35 22.98 31.96
C LYS A 28 3.65 23.52 32.54
N TYR A 29 4.77 22.81 32.39
CA TYR A 29 6.04 23.16 33.05
C TYR A 29 7.00 23.96 32.17
N PHE A 30 6.93 23.80 30.85
CA PHE A 30 7.82 24.47 29.90
C PHE A 30 7.11 25.53 29.06
N HIS A 31 5.78 25.69 29.21
CA HIS A 31 4.97 26.68 28.49
C HIS A 31 5.08 26.59 26.95
N ILE A 32 5.43 25.41 26.43
CA ILE A 32 5.59 25.14 25.00
C ILE A 32 4.81 23.88 24.67
N HIS A 33 3.98 23.94 23.63
CA HIS A 33 3.32 22.74 23.12
C HIS A 33 4.32 21.90 22.27
N PRO A 34 4.47 20.58 22.50
CA PRO A 34 5.42 19.73 21.77
C PRO A 34 5.33 19.83 20.23
N ILE A 35 4.12 20.12 19.71
CA ILE A 35 3.89 20.29 18.27
C ILE A 35 4.80 21.34 17.63
N PHE A 36 5.18 22.41 18.34
CA PHE A 36 6.04 23.45 17.79
C PHE A 36 7.44 22.93 17.46
N ALA A 37 7.98 22.02 18.29
CA ALA A 37 9.25 21.35 18.01
C ALA A 37 9.14 20.46 16.77
N VAL A 38 8.00 19.80 16.57
CA VAL A 38 7.74 18.97 15.37
C VAL A 38 7.68 19.83 14.11
N LEU A 39 6.89 20.90 14.15
CA LEU A 39 6.73 21.82 13.01
C LEU A 39 8.08 22.45 12.62
N PHE A 40 8.87 22.87 13.60
CA PHE A 40 10.21 23.40 13.35
C PHE A 40 11.15 22.34 12.75
N THR A 41 11.12 21.11 13.26
CA THR A 41 11.90 20.00 12.69
C THR A 41 11.48 19.69 11.25
N CYS A 42 10.18 19.69 10.96
CA CYS A 42 9.64 19.53 9.61
C CYS A 42 10.17 20.60 8.66
N PHE A 43 10.14 21.87 9.08
CA PHE A 43 10.68 22.99 8.30
C PHE A 43 12.16 22.78 7.96
N VAL A 44 12.98 22.40 8.94
CA VAL A 44 14.42 22.13 8.73
C VAL A 44 14.65 20.95 7.80
N LEU A 45 13.85 19.87 7.92
CA LEU A 45 13.94 18.71 7.02
C LEU A 45 13.60 19.07 5.58
N ILE A 46 12.52 19.83 5.36
CA ILE A 46 12.13 20.33 4.04
C ILE A 46 13.26 21.16 3.43
N TYR A 47 13.79 22.13 4.18
CA TYR A 47 14.91 22.97 3.74
C TYR A 47 16.15 22.15 3.35
N GLN A 48 16.51 21.16 4.17
CA GLN A 48 17.66 20.29 3.89
C GLN A 48 17.42 19.35 2.71
N ASN A 49 16.20 18.87 2.53
CA ASN A 49 15.83 18.00 1.43
C ASN A 49 15.89 18.75 0.08
N ILE A 50 15.37 19.97 0.03
CA ILE A 50 15.50 20.88 -1.13
C ILE A 50 16.98 21.08 -1.49
N GLY A 51 17.83 21.31 -0.47
CA GLY A 51 19.28 21.42 -0.65
C GLY A 51 20.03 20.11 -0.92
N LYS A 52 19.34 18.96 -1.02
CA LYS A 52 19.91 17.60 -1.14
C LYS A 52 20.97 17.27 -0.07
N ARG A 53 20.79 17.81 1.14
CA ARG A 53 21.76 17.70 2.26
C ARG A 53 21.53 16.49 3.17
N ILE A 54 20.50 15.68 2.90
CA ILE A 54 20.16 14.50 3.70
C ILE A 54 20.80 13.26 3.06
N SER A 55 21.65 12.56 3.82
CA SER A 55 22.31 11.36 3.32
C SER A 55 21.34 10.18 3.24
N GLY A 56 21.57 9.26 2.29
CA GLY A 56 20.74 8.07 2.16
C GLY A 56 20.75 7.16 3.40
N LYS A 57 21.83 7.15 4.18
CA LYS A 57 21.90 6.39 5.44
C LYS A 57 20.90 6.93 6.47
N TRP A 58 20.73 8.25 6.53
CA TRP A 58 19.75 8.89 7.42
C TRP A 58 18.33 8.60 7.01
N ILE A 59 18.02 8.67 5.72
CA ILE A 59 16.68 8.35 5.20
C ILE A 59 16.33 6.91 5.54
N PHE A 60 17.27 5.98 5.31
CA PHE A 60 17.08 4.58 5.66
C PHE A 60 16.81 4.39 7.15
N PHE A 61 17.64 4.99 8.01
CA PHE A 61 17.45 4.92 9.47
C PHE A 61 16.08 5.45 9.90
N LEU A 62 15.70 6.65 9.46
CA LEU A 62 14.40 7.26 9.78
C LEU A 62 13.22 6.42 9.29
N THR A 63 13.32 5.83 8.09
CA THR A 63 12.27 4.96 7.55
C THR A 63 12.08 3.71 8.41
N ILE A 64 13.17 3.06 8.81
CA ILE A 64 13.10 1.86 9.65
C ILE A 64 12.61 2.21 11.07
N SER A 65 13.10 3.30 11.66
CA SER A 65 12.65 3.76 12.97
C SER A 65 11.16 4.11 12.97
N ALA A 66 10.66 4.78 11.93
CA ALA A 66 9.25 5.09 11.78
C ALA A 66 8.38 3.83 11.70
N LEU A 67 8.76 2.89 10.84
CA LEU A 67 8.04 1.63 10.70
C LEU A 67 8.05 0.81 11.99
N PHE A 68 9.23 0.67 12.61
CA PHE A 68 9.38 -0.07 13.86
C PHE A 68 8.53 0.53 14.97
N SER A 69 8.58 1.86 15.14
CA SER A 69 7.78 2.55 16.14
C SER A 69 6.28 2.36 15.90
N LEU A 70 5.79 2.49 14.66
CA LEU A 70 4.38 2.28 14.36
C LEU A 70 3.94 0.84 14.63
N ILE A 71 4.70 -0.15 14.19
CA ILE A 71 4.36 -1.57 14.42
C ILE A 71 4.38 -1.88 15.90
N LEU A 72 5.41 -1.46 16.63
CA LEU A 72 5.51 -1.67 18.07
C LEU A 72 4.29 -1.08 18.78
N SER A 73 3.94 0.16 18.45
CA SER A 73 2.81 0.83 19.06
C SER A 73 1.47 0.16 18.73
N LEU A 74 1.25 -0.29 17.49
CA LEU A 74 0.07 -1.08 17.13
C LEU A 74 -0.01 -2.41 17.88
N VAL A 75 1.13 -3.07 18.13
CA VAL A 75 1.20 -4.29 18.94
C VAL A 75 0.86 -3.99 20.40
N LEU A 76 1.36 -2.88 20.97
CA LEU A 76 0.99 -2.46 22.33
C LEU A 76 -0.52 -2.18 22.43
N THR A 77 -1.10 -1.48 21.45
CA THR A 77 -2.55 -1.25 21.39
C THR A 77 -3.32 -2.56 21.30
N LEU A 78 -2.85 -3.52 20.49
CA LEU A 78 -3.51 -4.83 20.39
C LEU A 78 -3.45 -5.59 21.71
N ILE A 79 -2.32 -5.57 22.41
CA ILE A 79 -2.20 -6.20 23.74
C ILE A 79 -3.15 -5.51 24.72
N GLU A 80 -3.22 -4.18 24.73
CA GLU A 80 -4.11 -3.41 25.59
C GLU A 80 -5.59 -3.77 25.35
N ILE A 81 -6.00 -4.00 24.10
CA ILE A 81 -7.36 -4.45 23.75
C ILE A 81 -7.64 -5.88 24.25
N LEU A 82 -6.63 -6.75 24.26
CA LEU A 82 -6.75 -8.16 24.65
C LEU A 82 -6.54 -8.41 26.15
N THR A 83 -6.16 -7.39 26.91
CA THR A 83 -5.83 -7.47 28.34
C THR A 83 -6.74 -6.54 29.16
N PRO A 84 -6.74 -6.64 30.50
CA PRO A 84 -7.49 -5.69 31.32
C PRO A 84 -7.06 -4.25 31.07
N ALA A 85 -8.00 -3.32 31.18
CA ALA A 85 -7.72 -1.90 30.95
C ALA A 85 -6.53 -1.39 31.79
N ASN A 86 -5.68 -0.57 31.16
CA ASN A 86 -4.42 -0.02 31.66
C ASN A 86 -3.31 -1.06 31.92
N TYR A 87 -3.37 -2.24 31.30
CA TYR A 87 -2.34 -3.28 31.48
C TYR A 87 -0.96 -2.81 31.00
N ILE A 88 -0.86 -2.23 29.81
CA ILE A 88 0.42 -1.75 29.26
C ILE A 88 0.98 -0.62 30.12
N PHE A 89 0.13 0.32 30.54
CA PHE A 89 0.57 1.43 31.39
C PHE A 89 1.04 0.92 32.76
N SER A 90 0.28 0.03 33.41
CA SER A 90 0.66 -0.52 34.73
C SER A 90 1.95 -1.35 34.69
N SER A 91 2.21 -2.06 33.58
CA SER A 91 3.36 -2.95 33.45
C SER A 91 4.61 -2.23 32.94
N LEU A 92 4.45 -1.39 31.93
CA LEU A 92 5.56 -0.77 31.20
C LEU A 92 5.68 0.74 31.44
N HIS A 93 4.69 1.37 32.07
CA HIS A 93 4.60 2.82 32.26
C HIS A 93 4.65 3.61 30.94
N ILE A 94 4.08 3.02 29.88
CA ILE A 94 3.97 3.62 28.55
C ILE A 94 2.49 3.78 28.22
N HIS A 95 2.09 4.97 27.83
CA HIS A 95 0.77 5.22 27.23
C HIS A 95 0.78 4.80 25.75
N PRO A 96 0.01 3.76 25.33
CA PRO A 96 -0.02 3.30 23.93
C PRO A 96 -0.32 4.43 22.94
N ASP A 97 -1.26 5.31 23.29
CA ASP A 97 -1.73 6.42 22.48
C ASP A 97 -0.60 7.40 22.12
N LEU A 98 0.22 7.74 23.12
CA LEU A 98 1.36 8.64 22.95
C LEU A 98 2.52 7.96 22.21
N SER A 99 2.66 6.64 22.36
CA SER A 99 3.62 5.88 21.56
C SER A 99 3.28 5.90 20.06
N ILE A 100 1.98 5.88 19.71
CA ILE A 100 1.54 5.98 18.31
C ILE A 100 1.86 7.34 17.72
N LEU A 101 1.69 8.41 18.49
CA LEU A 101 2.07 9.75 18.06
C LEU A 101 3.56 9.85 17.70
N ILE A 102 4.44 9.20 18.47
CA ILE A 102 5.88 9.10 18.15
C ILE A 102 6.08 8.42 16.78
N GLY A 103 5.38 7.31 16.52
CA GLY A 103 5.43 6.61 15.23
C GLY A 103 4.91 7.45 14.05
N LEU A 104 3.84 8.21 14.25
CA LEU A 104 3.29 9.12 13.24
C LEU A 104 4.24 10.30 12.94
N VAL A 105 4.85 10.90 13.97
CA VAL A 105 5.84 11.98 13.83
C VAL A 105 7.10 11.47 13.12
N LEU A 106 7.62 10.31 13.49
CA LEU A 106 8.73 9.68 12.79
C LEU A 106 8.40 9.38 11.33
N SER A 107 7.17 8.96 11.06
CA SER A 107 6.70 8.72 9.70
C SER A 107 6.70 10.01 8.87
N LEU A 108 6.20 11.11 9.44
CA LEU A 108 6.27 12.43 8.83
C LEU A 108 7.72 12.84 8.52
N TYR A 109 8.63 12.69 9.49
CA TYR A 109 10.05 13.00 9.27
C TYR A 109 10.70 12.15 8.19
N SER A 110 10.37 10.86 8.14
CA SER A 110 10.82 9.94 7.10
C SER A 110 10.37 10.43 5.73
N VAL A 111 9.06 10.71 5.54
CA VAL A 111 8.50 11.21 4.27
C VAL A 111 9.20 12.51 3.85
N LEU A 112 9.31 13.49 4.74
CA LEU A 112 9.94 14.78 4.44
C LEU A 112 11.43 14.66 4.11
N SER A 113 12.08 13.58 4.56
CA SER A 113 13.48 13.28 4.27
C SER A 113 13.70 12.54 2.94
N LEU A 114 12.67 11.92 2.37
CA LEU A 114 12.79 11.14 1.14
C LEU A 114 13.18 12.04 -0.04
N ASN A 115 14.14 11.57 -0.85
CA ASN A 115 14.50 12.21 -2.11
C ASN A 115 14.58 11.22 -3.26
N PHE A 116 14.42 11.74 -4.47
CA PHE A 116 14.38 10.93 -5.69
C PHE A 116 15.66 10.11 -5.93
N SER A 117 16.83 10.65 -5.53
CA SER A 117 18.11 9.93 -5.66
C SER A 117 18.13 8.67 -4.79
N PHE A 118 17.69 8.80 -3.53
CA PHE A 118 17.55 7.68 -2.61
C PHE A 118 16.54 6.65 -3.11
N ILE A 119 15.35 7.08 -3.55
CA ILE A 119 14.31 6.18 -4.07
C ILE A 119 14.82 5.40 -5.28
N LYS A 120 15.44 6.07 -6.25
CA LYS A 120 15.98 5.42 -7.45
C LYS A 120 17.06 4.40 -7.12
N LYS A 121 17.96 4.74 -6.19
CA LYS A 121 19.05 3.84 -5.76
C LYS A 121 18.54 2.64 -4.95
N ASN A 122 17.48 2.83 -4.17
CA ASN A 122 16.98 1.84 -3.21
C ASN A 122 15.56 1.35 -3.54
N ILE A 123 15.16 1.35 -4.81
CA ILE A 123 13.77 1.10 -5.22
C ILE A 123 13.21 -0.24 -4.70
N ARG A 124 14.05 -1.29 -4.64
CA ARG A 124 13.64 -2.60 -4.11
C ARG A 124 13.26 -2.52 -2.63
N PHE A 125 14.05 -1.78 -1.84
CA PHE A 125 13.77 -1.56 -0.43
C PHE A 125 12.49 -0.73 -0.26
N VAL A 126 12.36 0.35 -1.04
CA VAL A 126 11.17 1.21 -1.00
C VAL A 126 9.90 0.41 -1.30
N LEU A 127 9.89 -0.36 -2.39
CA LEU A 127 8.75 -1.18 -2.78
C LEU A 127 8.42 -2.29 -1.78
N LEU A 128 9.42 -2.83 -1.08
CA LEU A 128 9.18 -3.84 -0.07
C LEU A 128 8.52 -3.25 1.17
N ILE A 129 8.97 -2.07 1.60
CA ILE A 129 8.57 -1.47 2.88
C ILE A 129 7.32 -0.59 2.76
N SER A 130 7.13 0.10 1.65
CA SER A 130 6.06 1.09 1.51
C SER A 130 4.65 0.55 1.76
N PRO A 131 4.26 -0.67 1.34
CA PRO A 131 2.91 -1.18 1.62
C PRO A 131 2.66 -1.39 3.11
N VAL A 132 3.63 -1.97 3.81
CA VAL A 132 3.54 -2.25 5.25
C VAL A 132 3.52 -0.95 6.04
N TRP A 133 4.38 0.00 5.65
CA TRP A 133 4.44 1.30 6.30
C TRP A 133 3.17 2.11 6.10
N LEU A 134 2.63 2.14 4.88
CA LEU A 134 1.36 2.83 4.58
C LEU A 134 0.21 2.22 5.39
N LEU A 135 0.08 0.88 5.40
CA LEU A 135 -0.98 0.21 6.16
C LEU A 135 -0.86 0.48 7.67
N ALA A 136 0.35 0.40 8.22
CA ALA A 136 0.59 0.69 9.64
C ALA A 136 0.25 2.16 9.98
N PHE A 137 0.64 3.10 9.10
CA PHE A 137 0.32 4.51 9.25
C PHE A 137 -1.19 4.76 9.25
N VAL A 138 -1.91 4.24 8.25
CA VAL A 138 -3.38 4.42 8.15
C VAL A 138 -4.11 3.73 9.30
N THR A 139 -3.68 2.53 9.70
CA THR A 139 -4.26 1.82 10.85
C THR A 139 -4.09 2.61 12.15
N ALA A 140 -2.88 3.14 12.39
CA ALA A 140 -2.60 3.99 13.53
C ALA A 140 -3.46 5.27 13.50
N PHE A 141 -3.59 5.90 12.32
CA PHE A 141 -4.40 7.09 12.16
C PHE A 141 -5.90 6.82 12.39
N TRP A 142 -6.42 5.69 11.88
CA TRP A 142 -7.80 5.26 12.08
C TRP A 142 -8.13 5.01 13.56
N LEU A 143 -7.27 4.29 14.28
CA LEU A 143 -7.50 3.94 15.69
C LEU A 143 -7.50 5.17 16.60
N TYR A 144 -6.61 6.14 16.33
CA TYR A 144 -6.33 7.24 17.27
C TYR A 144 -6.95 8.57 16.89
N TYR A 145 -7.24 8.75 15.60
CA TYR A 145 -7.88 9.95 15.08
C TYR A 145 -9.09 9.58 14.22
N PRO A 146 -10.05 8.78 14.73
CA PRO A 146 -11.16 8.24 13.94
C PRO A 146 -11.99 9.35 13.28
N SER A 147 -12.31 10.43 13.99
CA SER A 147 -13.07 11.55 13.42
C SER A 147 -12.36 12.19 12.23
N LEU A 148 -11.03 12.33 12.31
CA LEU A 148 -10.22 12.90 11.24
C LEU A 148 -10.06 11.90 10.09
N TYR A 149 -9.88 10.62 10.41
CA TYR A 149 -9.88 9.54 9.42
C TYR A 149 -11.19 9.50 8.62
N TYR A 150 -12.34 9.47 9.29
CA TYR A 150 -13.65 9.46 8.62
C TYR A 150 -13.92 10.77 7.86
N TYR A 151 -13.39 11.90 8.31
CA TYR A 151 -13.43 13.15 7.55
C TYR A 151 -12.66 13.06 6.22
N PHE A 152 -11.51 12.36 6.20
CA PHE A 152 -10.75 12.11 4.96
C PHE A 152 -11.28 10.93 4.14
N LYS A 153 -12.11 10.06 4.74
CA LYS A 153 -12.72 8.87 4.13
C LYS A 153 -14.14 9.12 3.62
N VAL A 154 -14.61 10.37 3.57
CA VAL A 154 -15.90 10.69 2.92
C VAL A 154 -15.85 10.20 1.45
N GLU A 155 -16.99 9.77 0.90
CA GLU A 155 -17.16 9.36 -0.51
C GLU A 155 -16.36 10.26 -1.46
N ASP A 156 -15.81 9.70 -2.54
CA ASP A 156 -14.81 10.36 -3.39
C ASP A 156 -13.48 10.59 -2.65
N SER A 157 -13.09 9.60 -1.84
CA SER A 157 -11.90 9.71 -1.01
C SER A 157 -10.64 9.78 -1.88
N ALA A 158 -9.59 10.44 -1.38
CA ALA A 158 -8.32 10.48 -2.09
C ALA A 158 -7.77 9.08 -2.37
N ILE A 159 -8.11 8.09 -1.54
CA ILE A 159 -7.68 6.71 -1.70
C ILE A 159 -8.43 6.04 -2.87
N GLU A 160 -9.74 6.23 -3.01
CA GLU A 160 -10.52 5.70 -4.15
C GLU A 160 -9.96 6.21 -5.50
N TYR A 161 -9.67 7.51 -5.60
CA TYR A 161 -9.02 8.06 -6.81
C TYR A 161 -7.62 7.51 -7.04
N LEU A 162 -6.84 7.27 -5.98
CA LEU A 162 -5.53 6.65 -6.10
C LEU A 162 -5.63 5.18 -6.52
N THR A 163 -6.64 4.44 -6.04
CA THR A 163 -6.96 3.07 -6.47
C THR A 163 -7.33 3.06 -7.94
N PHE A 164 -8.24 3.93 -8.36
CA PHE A 164 -8.60 4.15 -9.77
C PHE A 164 -7.37 4.42 -10.63
N ILE A 165 -6.52 5.38 -10.25
CA ILE A 165 -5.30 5.73 -10.99
C ILE A 165 -4.34 4.54 -11.08
N ALA A 166 -4.20 3.76 -10.01
CA ALA A 166 -3.34 2.58 -9.99
C ALA A 166 -3.82 1.53 -10.99
N TYR A 167 -5.11 1.18 -10.98
CA TYR A 167 -5.67 0.23 -11.95
C TYR A 167 -5.65 0.79 -13.38
N LEU A 168 -5.90 2.08 -13.57
CA LEU A 168 -5.78 2.73 -14.87
C LEU A 168 -4.34 2.68 -15.42
N ALA A 169 -3.33 2.80 -14.55
CA ALA A 169 -1.93 2.60 -14.94
C ALA A 169 -1.67 1.15 -15.39
N ALA A 170 -2.27 0.15 -14.72
CA ALA A 170 -2.21 -1.24 -15.16
C ALA A 170 -2.85 -1.45 -16.53
N VAL A 171 -4.02 -0.84 -16.78
CA VAL A 171 -4.70 -0.82 -18.10
C VAL A 171 -3.78 -0.24 -19.16
N PHE A 172 -3.20 0.94 -18.90
CA PHE A 172 -2.30 1.60 -19.83
C PHE A 172 -1.10 0.73 -20.21
N PHE A 173 -0.35 0.22 -19.23
CA PHE A 173 0.81 -0.63 -19.51
C PHE A 173 0.42 -1.99 -20.11
N GLY A 174 -0.76 -2.52 -19.78
CA GLY A 174 -1.33 -3.73 -20.38
C GLY A 174 -1.58 -3.55 -21.88
N LEU A 175 -2.28 -2.49 -22.28
CA LEU A 175 -2.53 -2.14 -23.68
C LEU A 175 -1.24 -1.88 -24.46
N ARG A 176 -0.27 -1.19 -23.85
CA ARG A 176 1.04 -0.95 -24.47
C ARG A 176 1.81 -2.26 -24.70
N SER A 177 1.75 -3.18 -23.75
CA SER A 177 2.37 -4.51 -23.86
C SER A 177 1.70 -5.34 -24.96
N LEU A 178 0.37 -5.37 -24.99
CA LEU A 178 -0.44 -6.05 -26.00
C LEU A 178 -0.11 -5.54 -27.41
N GLY A 179 -0.06 -4.22 -27.60
CA GLY A 179 0.26 -3.59 -28.87
C GLY A 179 1.65 -3.95 -29.40
N ILE A 180 2.63 -4.18 -28.53
CA ILE A 180 3.96 -4.65 -28.93
C ILE A 180 3.91 -6.13 -29.34
N ILE A 181 3.28 -6.98 -28.52
CA ILE A 181 3.22 -8.44 -28.74
C ILE A 181 2.49 -8.78 -30.04
N ILE A 182 1.37 -8.10 -30.34
CA ILE A 182 0.60 -8.36 -31.56
C ILE A 182 1.42 -8.03 -32.82
N LYS A 183 2.12 -6.89 -32.80
CA LYS A 183 2.89 -6.36 -33.94
C LYS A 183 4.22 -7.09 -34.18
N ASP A 184 4.72 -7.84 -33.19
CA ASP A 184 5.99 -8.56 -33.33
C ASP A 184 5.81 -9.81 -34.22
N SER A 185 6.43 -9.79 -35.41
CA SER A 185 6.39 -10.88 -36.38
C SER A 185 7.32 -12.05 -36.03
N GLY A 186 8.22 -11.88 -35.07
CA GLY A 186 9.13 -12.92 -34.63
C GLY A 186 8.41 -13.99 -33.80
N ILE A 187 7.42 -13.61 -32.98
CA ILE A 187 6.87 -14.51 -31.96
C ILE A 187 6.00 -15.58 -32.62
N SER A 188 6.21 -16.85 -32.23
CA SER A 188 5.36 -17.95 -32.70
C SER A 188 3.87 -17.66 -32.42
N GLY A 189 2.99 -18.07 -33.33
CA GLY A 189 1.54 -17.78 -33.21
C GLY A 189 0.94 -18.26 -31.89
N LYS A 190 1.32 -19.45 -31.42
CA LYS A 190 0.85 -20.01 -30.14
C LYS A 190 1.32 -19.19 -28.94
N THR A 191 2.61 -18.84 -28.89
CA THR A 191 3.16 -18.00 -27.82
C THR A 191 2.48 -16.63 -27.84
N LYS A 192 2.38 -15.99 -29.01
CA LYS A 192 1.71 -14.70 -29.18
C LYS A 192 0.29 -14.73 -28.63
N PHE A 193 -0.49 -15.76 -28.99
CA PHE A 193 -1.84 -15.94 -28.51
C PHE A 193 -1.92 -16.00 -26.98
N ILE A 194 -1.10 -16.85 -26.33
CA ILE A 194 -1.11 -17.01 -24.87
C ILE A 194 -0.80 -15.69 -24.16
N TYR A 195 0.28 -15.00 -24.56
CA TYR A 195 0.68 -13.75 -23.90
C TYR A 195 -0.32 -12.62 -24.19
N ALA A 196 -0.84 -12.52 -25.41
CA ALA A 196 -1.88 -11.55 -25.76
C ALA A 196 -3.15 -11.78 -24.94
N PHE A 197 -3.59 -13.03 -24.82
CA PHE A 197 -4.75 -13.41 -24.00
C PHE A 197 -4.57 -13.01 -22.53
N LEU A 198 -3.41 -13.32 -21.94
CA LEU A 198 -3.13 -12.93 -20.55
C LEU A 198 -3.13 -11.41 -20.34
N TYR A 199 -2.55 -10.64 -21.28
CA TYR A 199 -2.61 -9.19 -21.21
C TYR A 199 -4.01 -8.62 -21.40
N ILE A 200 -4.83 -9.23 -22.26
CA ILE A 200 -6.24 -8.87 -22.41
C ILE A 200 -6.99 -9.10 -21.09
N LEU A 201 -6.81 -10.25 -20.45
CA LEU A 201 -7.43 -10.54 -19.16
C LEU A 201 -7.01 -9.53 -18.08
N ILE A 202 -5.71 -9.24 -17.95
CA ILE A 202 -5.20 -8.26 -17.00
C ILE A 202 -5.78 -6.87 -17.29
N THR A 203 -5.82 -6.47 -18.56
CA THR A 203 -6.28 -5.13 -18.97
C THR A 203 -7.78 -4.98 -18.72
N ILE A 204 -8.60 -5.93 -19.15
CA ILE A 204 -10.05 -5.87 -18.94
C ILE A 204 -10.37 -5.96 -17.45
N GLY A 205 -9.75 -6.89 -16.71
CA GLY A 205 -9.95 -7.00 -15.27
C GLY A 205 -9.58 -5.71 -14.53
N SER A 206 -8.43 -5.11 -14.85
CA SER A 206 -8.02 -3.84 -14.24
C SER A 206 -8.93 -2.67 -14.65
N PHE A 207 -9.45 -2.66 -15.88
CA PHE A 207 -10.39 -1.64 -16.33
C PHE A 207 -11.73 -1.72 -15.59
N VAL A 208 -12.27 -2.93 -15.42
CA VAL A 208 -13.51 -3.14 -14.67
C VAL A 208 -13.33 -2.66 -13.23
N ILE A 209 -12.26 -3.05 -12.55
CA ILE A 209 -12.01 -2.58 -11.17
C ILE A 209 -11.87 -1.05 -11.14
N ALA A 210 -11.06 -0.45 -12.03
CA ALA A 210 -10.95 1.01 -12.11
C ALA A 210 -12.32 1.68 -12.30
N ALA A 211 -13.16 1.15 -13.18
CA ALA A 211 -14.49 1.72 -13.40
C ALA A 211 -15.37 1.58 -12.15
N GLU A 212 -15.34 0.45 -11.46
CA GLU A 212 -16.09 0.23 -10.21
C GLU A 212 -15.70 1.24 -9.11
N GLU A 213 -14.41 1.55 -8.95
CA GLU A 213 -13.88 2.51 -7.95
C GLU A 213 -14.43 3.95 -8.13
N ILE A 214 -14.85 4.32 -9.35
CA ILE A 214 -15.48 5.62 -9.64
C ILE A 214 -16.94 5.48 -10.05
N SER A 215 -17.56 4.35 -9.71
CA SER A 215 -18.97 4.05 -9.97
C SER A 215 -19.33 4.23 -11.45
N TRP A 216 -18.45 3.75 -12.33
CA TRP A 216 -18.50 3.88 -13.80
C TRP A 216 -18.60 5.32 -14.30
N GLY A 217 -18.10 6.28 -13.53
CA GLY A 217 -18.19 7.71 -13.84
C GLY A 217 -19.61 8.25 -13.65
N GLN A 218 -20.47 7.58 -12.87
CA GLN A 218 -21.82 8.04 -12.56
C GLN A 218 -21.86 9.50 -12.12
N ARG A 219 -20.95 9.90 -11.24
CA ARG A 219 -20.87 11.28 -10.72
C ARG A 219 -20.39 12.28 -11.79
N ILE A 220 -19.53 11.85 -12.70
CA ILE A 220 -18.99 12.66 -13.79
C ILE A 220 -20.03 12.85 -14.92
N ILE A 221 -20.75 11.78 -15.26
CA ILE A 221 -21.70 11.73 -16.38
C ILE A 221 -23.12 12.15 -15.92
N GLY A 222 -23.42 12.04 -14.64
CA GLY A 222 -24.67 12.51 -14.03
C GLY A 222 -25.87 11.61 -14.24
N PHE A 223 -25.68 10.29 -14.38
CA PHE A 223 -26.79 9.34 -14.52
C PHE A 223 -27.24 8.75 -13.17
N ARG A 224 -28.48 8.26 -13.11
CA ARG A 224 -29.08 7.72 -11.88
C ARG A 224 -28.79 6.22 -11.74
N THR A 225 -28.61 5.76 -10.51
CA THR A 225 -28.57 4.33 -10.18
C THR A 225 -29.95 3.70 -10.44
N PRO A 226 -30.05 2.59 -11.20
CA PRO A 226 -31.30 1.84 -11.34
C PRO A 226 -31.83 1.38 -9.97
N GLN A 227 -33.15 1.36 -9.81
CA GLN A 227 -33.80 1.07 -8.52
C GLN A 227 -33.41 -0.32 -7.96
N ASP A 228 -33.32 -1.33 -8.82
CA ASP A 228 -32.94 -2.70 -8.43
C ASP A 228 -31.52 -2.76 -7.84
N LEU A 229 -30.59 -1.97 -8.40
CA LEU A 229 -29.22 -1.89 -7.90
C LEU A 229 -29.12 -1.03 -6.63
N ALA A 230 -29.87 0.09 -6.58
CA ALA A 230 -29.92 0.96 -5.41
C ALA A 230 -30.48 0.26 -4.16
N PHE A 231 -31.31 -0.77 -4.32
CA PHE A 231 -31.84 -1.56 -3.19
C PHE A 231 -30.78 -2.48 -2.56
N GLN A 232 -29.80 -2.95 -3.34
CA GLN A 232 -28.77 -3.89 -2.91
C GLN A 232 -27.41 -3.23 -2.62
N ASN A 233 -27.25 -1.96 -2.98
CA ASN A 233 -26.04 -1.18 -2.84
C ASN A 233 -26.14 -0.24 -1.64
N GLN A 234 -25.24 -0.36 -0.67
CA GLN A 234 -25.30 0.43 0.57
C GLN A 234 -25.19 1.95 0.34
N GLN A 235 -24.47 2.36 -0.70
CA GLN A 235 -24.26 3.76 -1.09
C GLN A 235 -25.20 4.21 -2.22
N LYS A 236 -26.11 3.32 -2.67
CA LYS A 236 -27.05 3.55 -3.78
C LYS A 236 -26.35 3.98 -5.08
N GLU A 237 -25.16 3.46 -5.33
CA GLU A 237 -24.35 3.78 -6.51
C GLU A 237 -24.48 2.76 -7.64
N PHE A 238 -24.10 3.16 -8.85
CA PHE A 238 -23.94 2.28 -10.00
C PHE A 238 -22.60 1.55 -9.93
N ASN A 239 -22.46 0.68 -8.95
CA ASN A 239 -21.37 -0.28 -8.84
C ASN A 239 -21.86 -1.56 -8.14
N PHE A 240 -21.12 -2.64 -8.36
CA PHE A 240 -21.28 -3.91 -7.65
C PHE A 240 -20.34 -3.99 -6.44
N HIS A 241 -19.32 -3.14 -6.39
CA HIS A 241 -18.35 -3.02 -5.30
C HIS A 241 -18.93 -2.59 -3.94
N ASN A 242 -20.20 -2.18 -3.90
CA ASN A 242 -20.91 -1.86 -2.64
C ASN A 242 -22.07 -2.83 -2.32
N SER A 243 -22.19 -3.94 -3.08
CA SER A 243 -23.24 -4.93 -2.86
C SER A 243 -22.78 -6.04 -1.92
N GLN A 244 -23.47 -6.19 -0.78
CA GLN A 244 -23.16 -7.21 0.23
C GLN A 244 -23.13 -8.65 -0.33
N GLN A 245 -23.96 -8.94 -1.33
CA GLN A 245 -24.04 -10.27 -1.93
C GLN A 245 -22.81 -10.62 -2.78
N PHE A 246 -22.18 -9.61 -3.40
CA PHE A 246 -20.99 -9.79 -4.21
C PHE A 246 -19.70 -9.83 -3.36
N MET A 247 -19.70 -9.18 -2.20
CA MET A 247 -18.53 -9.12 -1.30
C MET A 247 -17.99 -10.49 -0.89
N ILE A 248 -18.86 -11.47 -0.60
CA ILE A 248 -18.40 -12.79 -0.17
C ILE A 248 -17.58 -13.51 -1.25
N TYR A 249 -17.96 -13.35 -2.53
CA TYR A 249 -17.23 -13.93 -3.66
C TYR A 249 -15.95 -13.15 -3.96
N ILE A 250 -15.97 -11.83 -3.78
CA ILE A 250 -14.81 -10.95 -3.96
C ILE A 250 -13.67 -11.37 -3.03
N TYR A 251 -13.93 -11.68 -1.76
CA TYR A 251 -12.86 -12.12 -0.85
C TYR A 251 -12.21 -13.45 -1.24
N HIS A 252 -12.95 -14.38 -1.86
CA HIS A 252 -12.36 -15.61 -2.41
C HIS A 252 -11.43 -15.30 -3.60
N ILE A 253 -11.88 -14.41 -4.49
CA ILE A 253 -11.10 -13.97 -5.66
C ILE A 253 -9.85 -13.23 -5.19
N PHE A 254 -9.98 -12.29 -4.25
CA PHE A 254 -8.86 -11.57 -3.67
C PHE A 254 -7.89 -12.54 -3.00
N ALA A 255 -8.34 -13.46 -2.15
CA ALA A 255 -7.46 -14.44 -1.50
C ALA A 255 -6.66 -15.25 -2.53
N LEU A 256 -7.30 -15.77 -3.59
CA LEU A 256 -6.61 -16.54 -4.62
C LEU A 256 -5.61 -15.68 -5.43
N LEU A 257 -6.04 -14.52 -5.90
CA LEU A 257 -5.21 -13.64 -6.74
C LEU A 257 -4.01 -13.09 -5.97
N THR A 258 -4.23 -12.67 -4.72
CA THR A 258 -3.18 -12.12 -3.86
C THR A 258 -2.25 -13.21 -3.33
N PHE A 259 -2.72 -14.43 -3.11
CA PHE A 259 -1.83 -15.58 -2.86
C PHE A 259 -0.90 -15.83 -4.03
N CYS A 260 -1.43 -15.87 -5.26
CA CYS A 260 -0.65 -16.01 -6.48
C CYS A 260 0.37 -14.87 -6.64
N GLY A 261 -0.03 -13.63 -6.35
CA GLY A 261 0.86 -12.47 -6.37
C GLY A 261 1.97 -12.55 -5.32
N ALA A 262 1.63 -12.86 -4.07
CA ALA A 262 2.58 -12.92 -2.96
C ALA A 262 3.60 -14.07 -3.11
N SER A 263 3.14 -15.23 -3.59
CA SER A 263 3.96 -16.44 -3.73
C SER A 263 4.57 -16.65 -5.12
N GLY A 264 4.15 -15.86 -6.13
CA GLY A 264 4.50 -16.06 -7.54
C GLY A 264 6.00 -16.07 -7.82
N TRP A 265 6.80 -15.33 -7.05
CA TRP A 265 8.26 -15.32 -7.19
C TRP A 265 8.90 -16.63 -6.73
N VAL A 266 8.32 -17.32 -5.75
CA VAL A 266 8.76 -18.64 -5.28
C VAL A 266 8.45 -19.66 -6.37
N TRP A 267 7.21 -19.66 -6.87
CA TRP A 267 6.78 -20.57 -7.94
C TRP A 267 7.59 -20.37 -9.21
N ALA A 268 7.91 -19.12 -9.59
CA ALA A 268 8.79 -18.84 -10.71
C ALA A 268 10.18 -19.44 -10.51
N LYS A 269 10.79 -19.27 -9.32
CA LYS A 269 12.11 -19.86 -9.01
C LYS A 269 12.08 -21.39 -9.09
N LEU A 270 11.07 -22.02 -8.51
CA LEU A 270 10.91 -23.49 -8.53
C LEU A 270 10.68 -24.00 -9.95
N ALA A 271 9.79 -23.39 -10.71
CA ALA A 271 9.51 -23.78 -12.09
C ALA A 271 10.73 -23.63 -13.01
N ILE A 272 11.54 -22.59 -12.83
CA ILE A 272 12.80 -22.43 -13.59
C ILE A 272 13.81 -23.51 -13.19
N LYS A 273 13.90 -23.86 -11.90
CA LYS A 273 14.84 -24.88 -11.41
C LYS A 273 14.50 -26.27 -11.92
N TYR A 274 13.24 -26.68 -11.83
CA TYR A 274 12.81 -28.05 -12.13
C TYR A 274 12.29 -28.23 -13.57
N PHE A 275 11.77 -27.17 -14.19
CA PHE A 275 11.16 -27.23 -15.53
C PHE A 275 11.61 -26.06 -16.44
N PRO A 276 12.92 -25.84 -16.65
CA PRO A 276 13.48 -24.63 -17.28
C PRO A 276 12.99 -24.37 -18.71
N LYS A 277 12.57 -25.41 -19.45
CA LYS A 277 12.10 -25.30 -20.85
C LYS A 277 10.57 -25.26 -20.99
N SER A 278 9.83 -25.43 -19.89
CA SER A 278 8.36 -25.46 -19.94
C SER A 278 7.75 -24.09 -20.24
N VAL A 279 6.56 -24.07 -20.86
CA VAL A 279 5.80 -22.83 -21.06
C VAL A 279 5.46 -22.17 -19.72
N ILE A 280 5.15 -22.98 -18.69
CA ILE A 280 4.80 -22.51 -17.35
C ILE A 280 5.97 -21.73 -16.71
N SER A 281 7.20 -22.24 -16.79
CA SER A 281 8.36 -21.53 -16.21
C SER A 281 8.62 -20.20 -16.90
N LYS A 282 8.39 -20.11 -18.22
CA LYS A 282 8.47 -18.86 -18.99
C LYS A 282 7.39 -17.87 -18.56
N LEU A 283 6.14 -18.33 -18.47
CA LEU A 283 5.01 -17.51 -18.02
C LEU A 283 5.24 -16.97 -16.60
N LEU A 284 5.62 -17.83 -15.65
CA LEU A 284 5.89 -17.41 -14.27
C LEU A 284 7.08 -16.45 -14.20
N LYS A 285 8.19 -16.71 -14.93
CA LYS A 285 9.31 -15.77 -14.98
C LYS A 285 8.91 -14.39 -15.50
N PHE A 286 7.98 -14.37 -16.45
CA PHE A 286 7.57 -13.15 -17.12
C PHE A 286 6.55 -12.36 -16.29
N PHE A 287 5.44 -12.99 -15.87
CA PHE A 287 4.31 -12.36 -15.19
C PHE A 287 4.41 -12.35 -13.66
N SER A 288 5.19 -13.24 -13.04
CA SER A 288 5.27 -13.23 -11.58
C SER A 288 5.90 -11.93 -11.08
N PRO A 289 5.29 -11.29 -10.08
CA PRO A 289 5.88 -10.14 -9.41
C PRO A 289 7.23 -10.52 -8.78
N PRO A 290 8.21 -9.60 -8.74
CA PRO A 290 9.47 -9.85 -8.06
C PRO A 290 9.27 -9.91 -6.54
N TRP A 291 10.21 -10.55 -5.83
CA TRP A 291 10.12 -10.76 -4.37
C TRP A 291 9.95 -9.46 -3.56
N TYR A 292 10.49 -8.34 -4.05
CA TYR A 292 10.43 -7.05 -3.34
C TYR A 292 9.07 -6.35 -3.49
N THR A 293 8.10 -6.91 -4.22
CA THR A 293 6.71 -6.42 -4.26
C THR A 293 5.75 -7.33 -3.49
N VAL A 294 6.26 -8.32 -2.74
CA VAL A 294 5.43 -9.31 -2.02
C VAL A 294 4.37 -8.66 -1.13
N ASN A 295 4.73 -7.58 -0.43
CA ASN A 295 3.84 -6.92 0.53
C ASN A 295 2.67 -6.18 -0.12
N PHE A 296 2.74 -5.87 -1.42
CA PHE A 296 1.57 -5.34 -2.14
C PHE A 296 0.44 -6.37 -2.29
N PHE A 297 0.76 -7.67 -2.21
CA PHE A 297 -0.21 -8.76 -2.33
C PHE A 297 -0.47 -9.42 -0.98
N LEU A 298 0.57 -9.65 -0.18
CA LEU A 298 0.48 -10.39 1.08
C LEU A 298 -0.49 -9.75 2.08
N LEU A 299 -0.55 -8.42 2.14
CA LEU A 299 -1.42 -7.71 3.08
C LEU A 299 -2.91 -7.95 2.76
N MET A 300 -3.29 -7.81 1.48
CA MET A 300 -4.65 -8.12 1.04
C MET A 300 -4.97 -9.61 1.14
N PHE A 301 -3.99 -10.50 0.94
CA PHE A 301 -4.16 -11.93 1.16
C PHE A 301 -4.55 -12.24 2.61
N ILE A 302 -3.77 -11.72 3.57
CA ILE A 302 -4.04 -11.90 4.99
C ILE A 302 -5.44 -11.38 5.33
N PHE A 303 -5.76 -10.17 4.88
CA PHE A 303 -7.08 -9.56 5.12
C PHE A 303 -8.24 -10.36 4.51
N SER A 304 -8.09 -10.85 3.28
CA SER A 304 -9.12 -11.65 2.63
C SER A 304 -9.34 -12.97 3.37
N VAL A 305 -8.26 -13.62 3.81
CA VAL A 305 -8.35 -14.86 4.60
C VAL A 305 -8.99 -14.61 5.97
N THR A 306 -8.65 -13.51 6.66
CA THR A 306 -9.30 -13.17 7.94
C THR A 306 -10.78 -12.93 7.73
N ARG A 307 -11.20 -12.20 6.69
CA ARG A 307 -12.62 -12.01 6.34
C ARG A 307 -13.36 -13.33 6.05
N LEU A 308 -12.70 -14.29 5.41
CA LEU A 308 -13.28 -15.60 5.09
C LEU A 308 -13.42 -16.51 6.33
N ILE A 309 -12.45 -16.44 7.26
CA ILE A 309 -12.45 -17.25 8.49
C ILE A 309 -13.35 -16.64 9.56
N GLN A 310 -13.38 -15.32 9.66
CA GLN A 310 -14.02 -14.57 10.73
C GLN A 310 -15.15 -13.71 10.19
N ALA A 311 -16.37 -13.98 10.68
CA ALA A 311 -17.44 -12.98 10.70
C ALA A 311 -17.22 -11.99 11.86
N ILE A 312 -16.00 -11.47 12.05
CA ILE A 312 -15.71 -10.49 13.11
C ILE A 312 -16.40 -9.18 12.75
N PRO A 313 -17.41 -8.74 13.53
CA PRO A 313 -18.11 -7.50 13.26
C PRO A 313 -17.19 -6.28 13.37
N GLU A 314 -16.18 -6.30 14.24
CA GLU A 314 -15.26 -5.18 14.46
C GLU A 314 -14.34 -4.88 13.26
N LEU A 315 -14.08 -5.88 12.40
CA LEU A 315 -13.33 -5.68 11.15
C LEU A 315 -14.19 -5.00 10.08
N SER A 316 -15.52 -4.93 10.23
CA SER A 316 -16.42 -4.31 9.22
C SER A 316 -16.01 -2.88 8.86
N ASN A 317 -15.42 -2.13 9.80
CA ASN A 317 -15.00 -0.74 9.59
C ASN A 317 -13.49 -0.56 9.35
N TYR A 318 -12.73 -1.65 9.14
CA TYR A 318 -11.30 -1.59 8.86
C TYR A 318 -11.02 -0.80 7.55
N PRO A 319 -9.89 -0.08 7.42
CA PRO A 319 -9.49 0.66 6.21
C PRO A 319 -9.20 -0.24 4.99
N GLU A 320 -10.22 -0.92 4.48
CA GLU A 320 -10.19 -1.84 3.34
C GLU A 320 -9.73 -1.15 2.04
N GLU A 321 -10.20 0.06 1.77
CA GLU A 321 -9.78 0.90 0.62
C GLU A 321 -8.25 1.06 0.53
N THR A 322 -7.56 1.13 1.68
CA THR A 322 -6.08 1.25 1.68
C THR A 322 -5.42 -0.02 1.19
N LEU A 323 -5.98 -1.19 1.53
CA LEU A 323 -5.51 -2.47 1.03
C LEU A 323 -5.81 -2.63 -0.46
N GLU A 324 -6.97 -2.15 -0.93
CA GLU A 324 -7.35 -2.14 -2.34
C GLU A 324 -6.40 -1.27 -3.16
N PHE A 325 -6.09 -0.06 -2.68
CA PHE A 325 -5.07 0.80 -3.26
C PHE A 325 -3.70 0.10 -3.33
N ILE A 326 -3.26 -0.51 -2.23
CA ILE A 326 -2.01 -1.26 -2.17
C ILE A 326 -2.03 -2.40 -3.22
N LEU A 327 -3.10 -3.18 -3.32
CA LEU A 327 -3.23 -4.23 -4.32
C LEU A 327 -3.15 -3.66 -5.74
N GLY A 328 -3.93 -2.62 -6.05
CA GLY A 328 -3.94 -1.95 -7.34
C GLY A 328 -2.56 -1.43 -7.73
N ALA A 329 -1.84 -0.80 -6.80
CA ALA A 329 -0.46 -0.37 -7.00
C ALA A 329 0.48 -1.55 -7.29
N GLY A 330 0.34 -2.66 -6.56
CA GLY A 330 1.10 -3.89 -6.79
C GLY A 330 0.90 -4.47 -8.19
N ILE A 331 -0.36 -4.52 -8.65
CA ILE A 331 -0.71 -4.95 -10.01
C ILE A 331 -0.11 -4.01 -11.04
N ALA A 332 -0.27 -2.69 -10.89
CA ALA A 332 0.28 -1.69 -11.80
C ALA A 332 1.80 -1.80 -11.92
N ILE A 333 2.51 -1.94 -10.79
CA ILE A 333 3.96 -2.13 -10.74
C ILE A 333 4.34 -3.43 -11.47
N THR A 334 3.62 -4.51 -11.24
CA THR A 334 3.89 -5.82 -11.87
C THR A 334 3.73 -5.76 -13.39
N VAL A 335 2.66 -5.14 -13.87
CA VAL A 335 2.41 -4.94 -15.30
C VAL A 335 3.46 -4.02 -15.92
N TYR A 336 3.80 -2.92 -15.24
CA TYR A 336 4.87 -2.00 -15.68
C TYR A 336 6.24 -2.69 -15.77
N LEU A 337 6.61 -3.51 -14.78
CA LEU A 337 7.87 -4.25 -14.81
C LEU A 337 7.89 -5.27 -15.95
N SER A 338 6.77 -5.93 -16.22
CA SER A 338 6.61 -6.84 -17.36
C SER A 338 6.72 -6.09 -18.68
N PHE A 339 6.07 -4.93 -18.80
CA PHE A 339 6.22 -4.01 -19.94
C PHE A 339 7.68 -3.57 -20.16
N LYS A 340 8.42 -3.25 -19.10
CA LYS A 340 9.85 -2.92 -19.20
C LYS A 340 10.68 -4.09 -19.74
N LYS A 341 10.39 -5.33 -19.33
CA LYS A 341 11.03 -6.52 -19.89
C LYS A 341 10.80 -6.57 -21.41
N ILE A 342 9.57 -6.35 -21.87
CA ILE A 342 9.24 -6.30 -23.32
C ILE A 342 10.07 -5.24 -24.04
N LEU A 343 10.16 -4.02 -23.50
CA LEU A 343 10.92 -2.93 -24.13
C LEU A 343 12.42 -3.24 -24.23
N VAL A 344 13.03 -3.76 -23.16
CA VAL A 344 14.46 -4.09 -23.12
C VAL A 344 14.81 -5.21 -24.10
N TYR A 345 13.91 -6.18 -24.27
CA TYR A 345 14.13 -7.34 -25.13
C TYR A 345 13.36 -7.26 -26.45
N LYS A 346 12.99 -6.05 -26.92
CA LYS A 346 12.14 -5.88 -28.11
C LYS A 346 12.65 -6.64 -29.34
N ASN A 347 13.97 -6.66 -29.57
CA ASN A 347 14.59 -7.37 -30.71
C ASN A 347 14.87 -8.86 -30.43
N LYS A 348 14.61 -9.33 -29.21
CA LYS A 348 14.81 -10.72 -28.75
C LYS A 348 13.55 -11.23 -28.06
N LEU A 349 12.38 -10.71 -28.44
CA LEU A 349 11.14 -10.99 -27.73
C LEU A 349 10.78 -12.48 -27.85
N ASN A 350 11.14 -13.11 -28.96
CA ASN A 350 11.12 -14.56 -29.18
C ASN A 350 11.89 -15.35 -28.14
N PHE A 351 13.07 -14.89 -27.76
CA PHE A 351 13.88 -15.57 -26.75
C PHE A 351 13.29 -15.39 -25.34
N LEU A 352 12.61 -14.26 -25.11
CA LEU A 352 11.99 -13.98 -23.82
C LEU A 352 10.68 -14.75 -23.62
N LEU A 353 9.86 -14.86 -24.66
CA LEU A 353 8.51 -15.42 -24.59
C LEU A 353 8.41 -16.85 -25.14
N GLY A 354 9.27 -17.20 -26.10
CA GLY A 354 9.30 -18.47 -26.83
C GLY A 354 10.22 -19.48 -26.18
#